data_AF-A0A958DRV0-F1
#
_entry.id   AF-A0A958DRV0-F1
#
_cell.length_a   1.000
_cell.length_b   1.000
_cell.length_c   1.000
_cell.angle_alpha   90.00
_cell.angle_beta   90.00
_cell.angle_gamma   90.00
#
_symmetry.space_group_name_H-M   'P 1'
#
loop_
_entity.id
_entity.type
_entity.pdbx_description
1 polymer ?
#
loop_
_entity_poly.entity_id
_entity_poly.type
_entity_poly.pdbx_seq_one_letter_code
_entity_poly.pdbx_strand_id
1 'polypeptide(L)'
;MKKSGLMLLVATMLWGGVLMAQGSPNVPLLAHINDYPSVGYNDCWGYVAPDGREYALLGVQNGTSILDITDTDNIVEINFIPSATSLWKDIKTYQHYAYVVTEASGGMQII
;
A
#
# COMPACT_ATOMS: atom_id res chain seq x y z
N MET A 1 0.07 -57.39 0.88
CA MET A 1 -0.28 -56.09 0.24
C MET A 1 -0.34 -55.02 1.33
N LYS A 2 0.11 -53.77 1.04
CA LYS A 2 -0.13 -52.52 1.83
C LYS A 2 0.93 -52.02 2.86
N LYS A 3 2.24 -52.30 2.72
CA LYS A 3 3.29 -51.53 3.46
C LYS A 3 4.16 -50.64 2.57
N SER A 4 4.31 -50.99 1.29
CA SER A 4 5.08 -50.20 0.32
C SER A 4 4.46 -48.84 0.01
N GLY A 5 3.12 -48.73 0.01
CA GLY A 5 2.41 -47.47 -0.21
C GLY A 5 2.56 -46.46 0.95
N LEU A 6 2.73 -46.94 2.18
CA LEU A 6 2.89 -46.07 3.35
C LEU A 6 4.30 -45.45 3.40
N MET A 7 5.33 -46.20 3.00
CA MET A 7 6.70 -45.68 2.90
C MET A 7 6.85 -44.62 1.80
N LEU A 8 6.13 -44.76 0.68
CA LEU A 8 6.15 -43.77 -0.40
C LEU A 8 5.44 -42.46 -0.02
N LEU A 9 4.38 -42.56 0.80
CA LEU A 9 3.63 -41.40 1.31
C LEU A 9 4.43 -40.60 2.37
N VAL A 10 5.22 -41.29 3.19
CA VAL A 10 6.10 -40.65 4.18
C VAL A 10 7.29 -39.96 3.52
N ALA A 11 7.82 -40.53 2.43
CA ALA A 11 8.92 -39.95 1.67
C ALA A 11 8.55 -38.63 0.96
N THR A 12 7.29 -38.46 0.53
CA THR A 12 6.81 -37.22 -0.09
C THR A 12 6.44 -36.14 0.94
N MET A 13 6.04 -36.52 2.17
CA MET A 13 5.81 -35.56 3.26
C MET A 13 7.10 -34.92 3.81
N LEU A 14 8.25 -35.58 3.65
CA LEU A 14 9.54 -35.09 4.14
C LEU A 14 10.29 -34.20 3.13
N TRP A 15 9.77 -34.05 1.92
CA TRP A 15 10.30 -33.12 0.90
C TRP A 15 9.65 -31.75 1.04
N GLY A 16 9.76 -31.14 2.22
CA GLY A 16 9.39 -29.75 2.47
C GLY A 16 10.40 -28.80 1.86
N GLY A 17 10.44 -28.71 0.53
CA GLY A 17 11.17 -27.64 -0.14
C GLY A 17 10.61 -26.30 0.30
N VAL A 18 11.48 -25.34 0.62
CA VAL A 18 11.05 -23.96 0.87
C VAL A 18 10.38 -23.45 -0.40
N LEU A 19 9.06 -23.26 -0.35
CA LEU A 19 8.32 -22.60 -1.42
C LEU A 19 8.69 -21.12 -1.37
N MET A 20 9.68 -20.72 -2.15
CA MET A 20 9.93 -19.31 -2.41
C MET A 20 8.83 -18.82 -3.34
N ALA A 21 8.13 -17.76 -2.96
CA ALA A 21 7.22 -17.08 -3.87
C ALA A 21 8.01 -16.63 -5.11
N GLN A 22 7.39 -16.68 -6.29
CA GLN A 22 8.00 -16.16 -7.51
C GLN A 22 8.23 -14.65 -7.32
N GLY A 23 9.49 -14.22 -7.34
CA GLY A 23 9.81 -12.79 -7.37
C GLY A 23 9.18 -12.14 -8.60
N SER A 24 8.82 -10.85 -8.53
CA SER A 24 8.31 -10.11 -9.69
C SER A 24 9.50 -9.58 -10.51
N PRO A 25 9.92 -10.26 -11.60
CA PRO A 25 11.15 -9.90 -12.30
C PRO A 25 11.11 -8.51 -12.96
N ASN A 26 9.91 -7.92 -13.11
CA ASN A 26 9.70 -6.65 -13.78
C ASN A 26 9.20 -5.53 -12.85
N VAL A 27 9.19 -5.76 -11.53
CA VAL A 27 8.77 -4.74 -10.54
C VAL A 27 9.77 -4.72 -9.40
N PRO A 28 10.91 -4.02 -9.55
CA PRO A 28 11.82 -3.80 -8.43
C PRO A 28 11.16 -2.89 -7.38
N LEU A 29 11.37 -3.20 -6.11
CA LEU A 29 11.00 -2.32 -5.02
C LEU A 29 11.99 -1.15 -4.98
N LEU A 30 11.48 0.08 -5.13
CA LEU A 30 12.31 1.29 -5.09
C LEU A 30 12.46 1.84 -3.67
N ALA A 31 11.37 1.87 -2.91
CA ALA A 31 11.35 2.39 -1.54
C ALA A 31 10.28 1.69 -0.69
N HIS A 32 10.42 1.78 0.64
CA HIS A 32 9.45 1.28 1.61
C HIS A 32 9.29 2.30 2.73
N ILE A 33 8.10 2.88 2.85
CA ILE A 33 7.73 3.87 3.87
C ILE A 33 6.61 3.31 4.75
N ASN A 34 6.73 3.49 6.06
CA ASN A 34 5.76 3.02 7.05
C ASN A 34 5.77 3.92 8.30
N ASP A 35 5.46 5.20 8.10
CA ASP A 35 5.44 6.23 9.15
C ASP A 35 4.22 6.12 10.09
N TYR A 36 3.17 5.41 9.65
CA TYR A 36 1.91 5.25 10.39
C TYR A 36 1.63 3.79 10.80
N PRO A 37 2.57 3.08 11.45
CA PRO A 37 2.44 1.64 11.70
C PRO A 37 1.34 1.27 12.70
N SER A 38 0.94 2.20 13.57
CA SER A 38 -0.07 1.96 14.61
C SER A 38 -1.51 2.17 14.14
N VAL A 39 -1.72 3.07 13.17
CA VAL A 39 -3.04 3.43 12.65
C VAL A 39 -3.33 2.77 11.30
N GLY A 40 -2.28 2.39 10.56
CA GLY A 40 -2.36 1.73 9.27
C GLY A 40 -2.74 2.66 8.13
N TYR A 41 -2.77 2.05 6.94
CA TYR A 41 -3.12 2.69 5.67
C TYR A 41 -4.34 1.99 5.07
N ASN A 42 -5.12 2.70 4.27
CA ASN A 42 -6.33 2.12 3.65
C ASN A 42 -6.46 2.34 2.13
N ASP A 43 -5.92 3.42 1.60
CA ASP A 43 -5.83 3.67 0.17
C ASP A 43 -4.50 4.34 -0.18
N CYS A 44 -4.05 4.15 -1.42
CA CYS A 44 -2.87 4.78 -1.98
C CYS A 44 -3.18 5.23 -3.41
N TRP A 45 -2.97 6.50 -3.70
CA TRP A 45 -3.22 7.08 -5.01
C TRP A 45 -2.04 7.93 -5.48
N GLY A 46 -1.73 7.86 -6.77
CA GLY A 46 -0.65 8.65 -7.37
C GLY A 46 -1.17 9.92 -8.04
N TYR A 47 -0.40 11.01 -7.94
CA TYR A 47 -0.64 12.25 -8.66
C TYR A 47 0.64 12.76 -9.31
N VAL A 48 0.57 13.10 -10.60
CA VAL A 48 1.66 13.76 -11.32
C VAL A 48 1.24 15.21 -11.55
N ALA A 49 1.96 16.14 -10.94
CA ALA A 49 1.72 17.57 -11.10
C ALA A 49 2.18 18.05 -12.49
N PRO A 50 1.64 19.18 -13.00
CA PRO A 50 2.02 19.72 -14.31
C PRO A 50 3.51 20.05 -14.46
N ASP A 51 4.23 20.25 -13.36
CA ASP A 51 5.67 20.51 -13.33
C ASP A 51 6.51 19.21 -13.30
N GLY A 52 5.87 18.05 -13.36
CA GLY A 52 6.51 16.73 -13.38
C GLY A 52 6.79 16.15 -12.00
N ARG A 53 6.40 16.82 -10.90
CA ARG A 53 6.54 16.27 -9.56
C ARG A 53 5.51 15.17 -9.31
N GLU A 54 5.94 14.10 -8.67
CA GLU A 54 5.09 12.94 -8.38
C GLU A 54 4.79 12.87 -6.89
N TYR A 55 3.53 12.59 -6.57
CA TYR A 55 3.03 12.53 -5.20
C TYR A 55 2.30 11.22 -4.94
N ALA A 56 2.55 10.64 -3.77
CA ALA A 56 1.71 9.59 -3.21
C ALA A 56 0.75 10.20 -2.19
N LEU A 57 -0.55 9.96 -2.38
CA LEU A 57 -1.61 10.31 -1.45
C LEU A 57 -2.00 9.04 -0.70
N LEU A 58 -1.70 9.00 0.58
CA LEU A 58 -1.96 7.86 1.45
C LEU A 58 -3.15 8.17 2.34
N GLY A 59 -4.18 7.32 2.28
CA GLY A 59 -5.25 7.35 3.25
C GLY A 59 -4.76 6.77 4.58
N VAL A 60 -4.89 7.57 5.64
CA VAL A 60 -4.51 7.21 7.01
C VAL A 60 -5.78 7.28 7.87
N GLN A 61 -5.82 6.53 8.98
CA GLN A 61 -7.02 6.43 9.81
C GLN A 61 -7.64 7.80 10.14
N ASN A 62 -6.82 8.80 10.50
CA ASN A 62 -7.21 10.13 10.94
C ASN A 62 -6.93 11.25 9.92
N GLY A 63 -6.61 10.92 8.66
CA GLY A 63 -6.30 11.93 7.66
C GLY A 63 -5.80 11.39 6.32
N THR A 64 -5.22 12.27 5.54
CA THR A 64 -4.54 11.96 4.27
C THR A 64 -3.11 12.49 4.35
N SER A 65 -2.15 11.59 4.18
CA SER A 65 -0.73 11.89 4.11
C SER A 65 -0.33 12.11 2.65
N ILE A 66 0.46 13.16 2.37
CA ILE A 66 0.90 13.54 1.02
C ILE A 66 2.43 13.48 1.00
N LEU A 67 2.97 12.53 0.26
CA LEU A 67 4.40 12.33 0.10
C LEU A 67 4.84 12.84 -1.26
N ASP A 68 5.92 13.63 -1.30
CA ASP A 68 6.69 13.83 -2.53
C ASP A 68 7.53 12.58 -2.78
N ILE A 69 7.28 11.93 -3.92
CA ILE A 69 7.97 10.72 -4.37
C ILE A 69 8.77 10.95 -5.66
N THR A 70 8.95 12.22 -6.06
CA THR A 70 9.69 12.58 -7.29
C THR A 70 11.11 12.03 -7.29
N ASP A 71 11.77 12.02 -6.13
CA ASP A 71 13.07 11.39 -5.89
C ASP A 71 12.87 10.16 -4.99
N THR A 72 13.02 8.97 -5.56
CA THR A 72 12.79 7.71 -4.82
C THR A 72 13.85 7.44 -3.76
N ASP A 73 15.02 8.10 -3.83
CA ASP A 73 16.08 8.00 -2.83
C ASP A 73 15.82 8.93 -1.64
N ASN A 74 14.95 9.93 -1.79
CA ASN A 74 14.62 10.92 -0.78
C ASN A 74 13.12 11.27 -0.76
N ILE A 75 12.31 10.29 -0.36
CA ILE A 75 10.87 10.46 -0.18
C ILE A 75 10.59 11.24 1.11
N VAL A 76 9.71 12.25 1.02
CA VAL A 76 9.36 13.12 2.16
C VAL A 76 7.85 13.33 2.24
N GLU A 77 7.25 13.18 3.42
CA GLU A 77 5.90 13.68 3.69
C GLU A 77 5.91 15.21 3.69
N ILE A 78 5.26 15.82 2.70
CA ILE A 78 5.19 17.28 2.56
C ILE A 78 3.98 17.88 3.27
N ASN A 79 2.95 17.07 3.55
CA ASN A 79 1.77 17.53 4.27
C ASN A 79 0.96 16.35 4.84
N PHE A 80 0.22 16.62 5.90
CA PHE A 80 -0.81 15.74 6.44
C PHE A 80 -2.09 16.53 6.65
N ILE A 81 -3.19 16.09 6.02
CA ILE A 81 -4.49 16.74 6.10
C ILE A 81 -5.41 15.94 7.03
N PRO A 82 -5.77 16.44 8.23
CA PRO A 82 -6.66 15.74 9.13
C PRO A 82 -8.07 15.55 8.55
N SER A 83 -8.71 14.44 8.90
CA SER A 83 -10.12 14.17 8.60
C SER A 83 -10.76 13.29 9.67
N ALA A 84 -12.05 12.98 9.52
CA ALA A 84 -12.73 12.10 10.47
C ALA A 84 -12.05 10.73 10.54
N THR A 85 -11.91 10.23 11.76
CA THR A 85 -11.30 8.92 12.03
C THR A 85 -12.13 7.82 11.37
N SER A 86 -11.52 7.12 10.42
CA SER A 86 -12.11 5.98 9.72
C SER A 86 -11.00 5.08 9.19
N LEU A 87 -11.21 3.77 9.31
CA LEU A 87 -10.34 2.78 8.68
C LEU A 87 -10.53 2.73 7.16
N TRP A 88 -11.55 3.39 6.60
CA TRP A 88 -11.90 3.29 5.19
C TRP A 88 -12.01 4.67 4.55
N LYS A 89 -11.15 4.91 3.56
CA LYS A 89 -11.05 6.11 2.73
C LYS A 89 -10.74 5.67 1.31
N ASP A 90 -11.22 6.42 0.33
CA ASP A 90 -10.86 6.25 -1.08
C ASP A 90 -10.50 7.62 -1.64
N ILE A 91 -9.40 7.70 -2.40
CA ILE A 91 -8.79 8.93 -2.88
C ILE A 91 -8.71 8.87 -4.40
N LYS A 92 -9.25 9.89 -5.09
CA LYS A 92 -9.10 10.02 -6.56
C LYS A 92 -8.79 11.46 -6.92
N THR A 93 -7.96 11.64 -7.94
CA THR A 93 -7.58 12.98 -8.41
C THR A 93 -8.31 13.36 -9.68
N TYR A 94 -8.65 14.65 -9.80
CA TYR A 94 -9.09 15.25 -11.06
C TYR A 94 -8.51 16.66 -11.18
N GLN A 95 -7.79 16.90 -12.27
CA GLN A 95 -6.96 18.10 -12.44
C GLN A 95 -5.98 18.26 -11.27
N HIS A 96 -6.05 19.36 -10.53
CA HIS A 96 -5.17 19.66 -9.39
C HIS A 96 -5.83 19.43 -8.02
N TYR A 97 -6.97 18.71 -7.99
CA TYR A 97 -7.67 18.37 -6.75
C TYR A 97 -7.64 16.88 -6.47
N ALA A 98 -7.57 16.54 -5.19
CA ALA A 98 -7.85 15.20 -4.69
C ALA A 98 -9.20 15.18 -3.96
N TYR A 99 -9.99 14.15 -4.26
CA TYR A 99 -11.29 13.90 -3.67
C TYR A 99 -11.15 12.70 -2.75
N VAL A 100 -11.33 12.93 -1.46
CA VAL A 100 -11.24 11.91 -0.42
C VAL A 100 -12.63 11.64 0.12
N VAL A 101 -13.10 10.40 0.00
CA VAL A 101 -14.39 9.96 0.55
C VAL A 101 -14.16 8.98 1.69
N THR A 102 -15.06 8.97 2.67
CA THR A 102 -15.01 8.05 3.80
C THR A 102 -16.41 7.67 4.24
N GLU A 103 -16.57 6.51 4.89
CA GLU A 103 -17.83 6.11 5.52
C GLU A 103 -18.12 6.83 6.85
N ALA A 104 -17.10 7.49 7.42
CA ALA A 104 -17.27 8.30 8.60
C ALA A 104 -18.03 9.60 8.29
N SER A 105 -18.32 10.38 9.33
CA SER A 105 -18.86 11.72 9.17
C SER A 105 -17.90 12.63 8.39
N GLY A 106 -18.43 13.67 7.76
CA GLY A 106 -17.63 14.66 7.01
C GLY A 106 -17.81 14.62 5.50
N GLY A 107 -18.45 13.58 4.95
CA GLY A 107 -18.78 13.51 3.52
C GLY A 107 -17.53 13.39 2.64
N MET A 108 -17.39 14.29 1.67
CA MET A 108 -16.26 14.36 0.75
C MET A 108 -15.34 15.52 1.12
N GLN A 109 -14.06 15.22 1.35
CA GLN A 109 -13.01 16.23 1.53
C GLN A 109 -12.33 16.49 0.19
N ILE A 110 -12.17 17.76 -0.16
CA ILE A 110 -11.44 18.19 -1.35
C ILE A 110 -10.13 18.81 -0.85
N ILE A 111 -9.02 18.28 -1.35
CA ILE A 111 -7.66 18.77 -1.11
C ILE A 111 -7.15 19.41 -2.39
#